data_AF-A0A1H0CRX6-F1
#
_entry.id   AF-A0A1H0CRX6-F1
#
_cell.length_a   1.000
_cell.length_b   1.000
_cell.length_c   1.000
_cell.angle_alpha   90.00
_cell.angle_beta   90.00
_cell.angle_gamma   90.00
#
_symmetry.space_group_name_H-M   'P 1'
#
loop_
_entity.id
_entity.type
_entity.pdbx_description
1 polymer ?
#
loop_
_entity_poly.entity_id
_entity_poly.type
_entity_poly.pdbx_seq_one_letter_code
_entity_poly.pdbx_strand_id
1 'polypeptide(L)'
;MAEEDDPTDEISQIEARLERLAERAEQCRKIIMFSKAAIAAGALLLLVMMLGLFGSGATLALGSIAAVLGGIVSLGSNTSTLQQTTAAIAAAEAHRSELIGRIDLRVVGDGLRKLH
;
A
#
# COMPACT_ATOMS: atom_id res chain seq x y z
N MET A 1 -35.13 -19.37 5.47
CA MET A 1 -34.53 -18.75 4.28
C MET A 1 -33.06 -18.61 4.59
N ALA A 2 -32.28 -19.62 4.25
CA ALA A 2 -30.83 -19.60 4.42
C ALA A 2 -30.29 -19.10 3.08
N GLU A 3 -29.89 -17.83 3.03
CA GLU A 3 -28.96 -17.38 1.99
C GLU A 3 -27.66 -18.14 2.28
N GLU A 4 -27.45 -19.26 1.59
CA GLU A 4 -26.11 -19.75 1.35
C GLU A 4 -25.41 -18.60 0.63
N ASP A 5 -24.52 -17.90 1.34
CA ASP A 5 -23.66 -16.85 0.77
C ASP A 5 -23.02 -17.43 -0.49
N ASP A 6 -23.50 -16.99 -1.66
CA ASP A 6 -23.01 -17.50 -2.93
C ASP A 6 -21.51 -17.21 -2.93
N PRO A 7 -20.63 -18.20 -3.18
CA PRO A 7 -19.18 -17.97 -3.16
C PRO A 7 -18.75 -16.81 -4.08
N THR A 8 -19.55 -16.45 -5.09
CA THR A 8 -19.36 -15.25 -5.93
C THR A 8 -19.56 -13.94 -5.17
N ASP A 9 -20.52 -13.84 -4.26
CA ASP A 9 -20.76 -12.66 -3.43
C ASP A 9 -19.64 -12.48 -2.40
N GLU A 10 -19.15 -13.57 -1.81
CA GLU A 10 -17.98 -13.54 -0.91
C GLU A 10 -16.71 -13.08 -1.66
N ILE A 11 -16.50 -13.59 -2.88
CA ILE A 11 -15.39 -13.15 -3.74
C ILE A 11 -15.50 -11.66 -4.08
N SER A 12 -16.70 -11.18 -4.42
CA SER A 12 -16.94 -9.76 -4.74
C SER A 12 -16.59 -8.84 -3.57
N GLN A 13 -16.93 -9.24 -2.34
CA GLN A 13 -16.57 -8.50 -1.13
C GLN A 13 -15.04 -8.47 -0.89
N ILE A 14 -14.35 -9.58 -1.15
CA ILE A 14 -12.88 -9.66 -1.05
C ILE A 14 -12.22 -8.75 -2.07
N GLU A 15 -12.69 -8.73 -3.32
CA GLU A 15 -12.16 -7.86 -4.37
C GLU A 15 -12.32 -6.38 -4.02
N ALA A 16 -13.50 -5.99 -3.51
CA ALA A 16 -13.72 -4.63 -3.00
C ALA A 16 -12.81 -4.27 -1.82
N ARG A 17 -12.43 -5.25 -0.99
CA ARG A 17 -11.46 -5.05 0.10
C ARG A 17 -10.03 -4.93 -0.43
N LEU A 18 -9.63 -5.74 -1.41
CA LEU A 18 -8.32 -5.68 -2.05
C LEU A 18 -8.07 -4.32 -2.68
N GLU A 19 -9.04 -3.77 -3.41
CA GLU A 19 -8.94 -2.44 -4.03
C GLU A 19 -8.65 -1.35 -2.98
N ARG A 20 -9.40 -1.36 -1.87
CA ARG A 20 -9.22 -0.41 -0.76
C ARG A 20 -7.84 -0.55 -0.09
N LEU A 21 -7.32 -1.78 0.04
CA LEU A 21 -6.00 -2.01 0.60
C LEU A 21 -4.89 -1.58 -0.36
N ALA A 22 -5.06 -1.82 -1.65
CA ALA A 22 -4.14 -1.41 -2.70
C ALA A 22 -4.00 0.12 -2.76
N GLU A 23 -5.13 0.83 -2.69
CA GLU A 23 -5.16 2.29 -2.63
C GLU A 23 -4.37 2.82 -1.41
N ARG A 24 -4.60 2.25 -0.23
CA ARG A 24 -3.85 2.62 0.99
C ARG A 24 -2.35 2.34 0.85
N ALA A 25 -1.98 1.22 0.24
CA ALA A 25 -0.58 0.89 0.00
C ALA A 25 0.08 1.89 -0.98
N GLU A 26 -0.64 2.33 -2.01
CA GLU A 26 -0.16 3.36 -2.93
C GLU A 26 0.02 4.72 -2.25
N GLN A 27 -0.94 5.13 -1.42
CA GLN A 27 -0.83 6.35 -0.61
C GLN A 27 0.40 6.30 0.32
N CYS A 28 0.63 5.18 1.01
CA CYS A 28 1.82 5.01 1.85
C CYS A 28 3.12 5.16 1.05
N ARG A 29 3.20 4.55 -0.15
CA ARG A 29 4.36 4.70 -1.05
C ARG A 29 4.61 6.15 -1.46
N LYS A 30 3.55 6.89 -1.80
CA LYS A 30 3.65 8.32 -2.15
C LYS A 30 4.22 9.14 -0.99
N ILE A 31 3.71 8.93 0.22
CA ILE A 31 4.18 9.68 1.39
C ILE A 31 5.63 9.29 1.74
N ILE A 32 6.01 8.00 1.66
CA ILE A 32 7.40 7.56 1.86
C ILE A 32 8.36 8.32 0.94
N MET A 33 8.01 8.49 -0.34
CA MET A 33 8.82 9.24 -1.30
C MET A 33 8.92 10.72 -0.93
N PHE A 34 7.81 11.34 -0.53
CA PHE A 34 7.80 12.73 -0.08
C PHE A 34 8.65 12.92 1.19
N SER A 35 8.52 12.02 2.16
CA SER A 35 9.28 12.06 3.41
C SER A 35 10.79 11.94 3.16
N LYS A 36 11.22 11.08 2.24
CA LYS A 36 12.64 11.00 1.82
C LYS A 36 13.13 12.32 1.23
N ALA A 37 12.33 12.95 0.36
CA ALA A 37 12.68 14.25 -0.22
C ALA A 37 12.78 15.35 0.85
N ALA A 38 11.84 15.38 1.81
CA ALA A 38 11.86 16.34 2.91
C ALA A 38 13.10 16.17 3.80
N ILE A 39 13.47 14.93 4.14
CA ILE A 39 14.70 14.62 4.89
C ILE A 39 15.94 15.10 4.13
N ALA A 40 16.05 14.75 2.85
CA ALA A 40 17.20 15.12 2.04
C ALA A 40 17.32 16.65 1.90
N ALA A 41 16.20 17.33 1.63
CA ALA A 41 16.17 18.79 1.51
C ALA A 41 16.53 19.48 2.84
N GLY A 42 15.94 19.05 3.96
CA GLY A 42 16.23 19.62 5.28
C GLY A 42 17.67 19.40 5.71
N ALA A 43 18.21 18.19 5.49
CA ALA A 43 19.62 17.89 5.80
C ALA A 43 20.58 18.71 4.93
N LEU A 44 20.30 18.82 3.62
CA LEU A 44 21.11 19.62 2.71
C LEU A 44 21.10 21.10 3.09
N LEU A 45 19.93 21.65 3.44
CA LEU A 45 19.80 23.04 3.87
C LEU A 45 20.59 23.31 5.15
N LEU A 46 20.55 22.40 6.14
CA LEU A 46 21.39 22.49 7.34
C LEU A 46 22.88 22.50 7.01
N LEU A 47 23.34 21.63 6.09
CA LEU A 47 24.74 21.59 5.66
C LEU A 47 25.18 22.90 5.01
N VAL A 48 24.37 23.44 4.09
CA VAL A 48 24.63 24.73 3.43
C VAL A 48 24.75 25.87 4.44
N MET A 49 23.87 25.89 5.46
CA MET A 49 23.93 26.89 6.54
C MET A 49 25.16 26.69 7.43
N MET A 50 25.54 25.46 7.78
CA MET A 50 26.75 25.19 8.56
C MET A 50 28.03 25.62 7.84
N LEU A 51 28.06 25.54 6.52
CA LEU A 51 29.18 26.01 5.69
C LEU A 51 29.19 27.53 5.49
N GLY A 52 28.17 28.26 5.98
CA GLY A 52 28.08 29.71 5.83
C GLY A 52 27.69 30.19 4.43
N LEU A 53 27.21 29.30 3.56
CA LEU A 53 26.80 29.64 2.18
C LEU A 53 25.43 30.34 2.13
N PHE A 54 24.70 30.37 3.24
CA PHE A 54 23.42 31.06 3.42
C PHE A 54 23.41 31.83 4.75
N GLY A 55 22.67 32.95 4.79
CA GLY A 55 22.45 33.68 6.03
C GLY A 55 21.77 32.79 7.08
N SER A 56 22.33 32.75 8.30
CA SER A 56 21.86 31.91 9.40
C SER A 56 20.59 32.50 10.03
N GLY A 57 19.43 32.26 9.41
CA GLY A 57 18.14 32.58 10.00
C GLY A 57 17.67 31.48 10.95
N ALA A 58 17.39 31.81 12.21
CA ALA A 58 16.88 30.85 13.20
C ALA A 58 15.61 30.13 12.72
N THR A 59 14.75 30.81 11.95
CA THR A 59 13.55 30.24 11.32
C THR A 59 13.87 29.16 10.28
N LEU A 60 14.87 29.38 9.42
CA LEU A 60 15.30 28.40 8.42
C LEU A 60 15.94 27.17 9.05
N ALA A 61 16.75 27.37 10.10
CA ALA A 61 17.35 26.27 10.85
C ALA A 61 16.27 25.40 11.53
N LEU A 62 15.32 26.03 12.22
CA LEU A 62 14.20 25.33 12.85
C LEU A 62 13.31 24.62 11.82
N GLY A 63 13.01 25.27 10.70
CA GLY A 63 12.24 24.66 9.60
C GLY A 63 12.94 23.43 9.01
N SER A 64 14.26 23.47 8.86
CA SER A 64 15.05 22.34 8.35
C SER A 64 15.05 21.16 9.32
N ILE A 65 15.23 21.42 10.63
CA ILE A 65 15.16 20.40 11.68
C ILE A 65 13.76 19.77 11.70
N ALA A 66 12.72 20.60 11.67
CA ALA A 66 11.33 20.14 11.65
C ALA A 66 11.04 19.27 10.41
N ALA A 67 11.54 19.65 9.23
CA ALA A 67 11.41 18.87 8.00
C ALA A 67 12.10 17.50 8.11
N VAL A 68 13.31 17.46 8.66
CA VAL A 68 14.05 16.20 8.87
C VAL A 68 13.32 15.29 9.86
N LEU A 69 12.97 15.81 11.04
CA LEU A 69 12.30 15.01 12.07
C LEU A 69 10.91 14.53 11.62
N GLY A 70 10.11 15.44 11.05
CA GLY A 70 8.80 15.11 10.51
C GLY A 70 8.87 14.09 9.37
N GLY A 71 9.87 14.23 8.49
CA GLY A 71 10.13 13.27 7.42
C GLY A 71 10.51 11.89 7.97
N ILE A 72 11.42 11.79 8.96
CA ILE A 72 11.84 10.51 9.54
C ILE A 72 10.65 9.79 10.18
N VAL A 73 9.87 10.49 11.01
CA VAL A 73 8.71 9.91 11.68
C VAL A 73 7.66 9.44 10.67
N SER A 74 7.34 10.27 9.67
CA SER A 74 6.37 9.93 8.63
C SER A 74 6.82 8.75 7.77
N LEU A 75 8.11 8.69 7.42
CA LEU A 75 8.72 7.57 6.70
C LEU A 75 8.55 6.25 7.47
N GLY A 76 8.86 6.25 8.77
CA GLY A 76 8.75 5.06 9.60
C GLY A 76 7.31 4.54 9.72
N SER A 77 6.38 5.42 10.08
CA SER A 77 4.96 5.06 10.23
C SER A 77 4.38 4.48 8.95
N ASN A 78 4.62 5.13 7.80
CA ASN A 78 4.07 4.68 6.52
C ASN A 78 4.75 3.43 5.96
N THR A 79 6.02 3.19 6.31
CA THR A 79 6.70 1.93 5.97
C THR A 79 6.07 0.76 6.73
N SER A 80 5.81 0.94 8.03
CA SER A 80 5.12 -0.07 8.84
C SER A 80 3.69 -0.32 8.33
N THR A 81 2.93 0.74 8.05
CA THR A 81 1.59 0.62 7.48
C THR A 81 1.62 -0.08 6.12
N LEU A 82 2.58 0.23 5.24
CA LEU A 82 2.73 -0.43 3.94
C LEU A 82 2.99 -1.93 4.09
N GLN A 83 3.81 -2.34 5.05
CA GLN A 83 4.07 -3.75 5.33
C GLN A 83 2.79 -4.46 5.82
N GLN A 84 2.06 -3.84 6.74
CA GLN A 84 0.80 -4.37 7.26
C GLN A 84 -0.27 -4.48 6.16
N THR A 85 -0.43 -3.47 5.31
CA THR A 85 -1.41 -3.50 4.20
C THR A 85 -1.03 -4.54 3.16
N THR A 86 0.26 -4.68 2.83
CA THR A 86 0.74 -5.71 1.90
C THR A 86 0.49 -7.12 2.45
N ALA A 87 0.72 -7.34 3.75
CA ALA A 87 0.39 -8.61 4.40
C ALA A 87 -1.13 -8.89 4.37
N ALA A 88 -1.96 -7.87 4.60
CA ALA A 88 -3.41 -8.00 4.52
C ALA A 88 -3.91 -8.29 3.09
N ILE A 89 -3.28 -7.72 2.07
CA ILE A 89 -3.53 -8.03 0.65
C ILE A 89 -3.23 -9.52 0.39
N ALA A 90 -2.04 -9.99 0.76
CA ALA A 90 -1.65 -11.38 0.56
C ALA A 90 -2.60 -12.37 1.26
N ALA A 91 -3.05 -12.05 2.48
CA ALA A 91 -4.03 -12.87 3.20
C ALA A 91 -5.40 -12.90 2.50
N ALA A 92 -5.86 -11.76 1.95
CA ALA A 92 -7.11 -11.69 1.21
C ALA A 92 -7.03 -12.42 -0.14
N GLU A 93 -5.90 -12.35 -0.84
CA GLU A 93 -5.65 -13.11 -2.07
C GLU A 93 -5.62 -14.63 -1.83
N ALA A 94 -5.06 -15.07 -0.70
CA ALA A 94 -5.08 -16.47 -0.30
C ALA A 94 -6.51 -16.97 -0.05
N HIS A 95 -7.33 -16.19 0.68
CA HIS A 95 -8.75 -16.51 0.95
C HIS A 95 -9.56 -16.59 -0.35
N ARG A 96 -9.37 -15.62 -1.25
CA ARG A 96 -9.99 -15.64 -2.59
C ARG A 96 -9.59 -16.89 -3.37
N SER A 97 -8.32 -17.28 -3.33
CA SER A 97 -7.82 -18.47 -4.04
C SER A 97 -8.41 -19.77 -3.48
N GLU A 98 -8.61 -19.85 -2.15
CA GLU A 98 -9.30 -20.96 -1.51
C GLU A 98 -10.76 -21.05 -1.97
N LEU A 99 -11.49 -19.92 -1.95
CA LEU A 99 -12.88 -19.85 -2.41
C LEU A 99 -13.04 -20.30 -3.85
N ILE A 100 -12.17 -19.81 -4.75
CA ILE A 100 -12.15 -20.24 -6.16
C ILE A 100 -11.86 -21.75 -6.27
N GLY A 101 -10.95 -22.28 -5.46
CA GLY A 101 -10.66 -23.72 -5.45
C GLY A 101 -11.83 -24.59 -4.98
N ARG A 102 -12.73 -24.05 -4.14
CA ARG A 102 -13.95 -24.74 -3.69
C ARG A 102 -15.12 -24.62 -4.67
N ILE A 103 -15.13 -23.59 -5.52
CA ILE A 103 -16.09 -23.49 -6.63
C ILE A 103 -15.71 -24.60 -7.62
N ASP A 104 -16.41 -25.71 -7.54
CA ASP A 104 -16.17 -26.93 -8.33
C ASP A 104 -16.04 -26.54 -9.81
N LEU A 105 -14.82 -26.58 -10.34
CA LEU A 105 -14.52 -26.34 -11.75
C LEU A 105 -15.21 -27.45 -12.54
N ARG A 106 -16.49 -27.25 -12.88
CA ARG A 106 -17.24 -28.13 -13.75
C ARG A 106 -16.51 -28.18 -15.09
N VAL A 107 -15.70 -29.23 -15.28
CA VAL A 107 -15.11 -29.55 -16.57
C VAL A 107 -16.28 -29.73 -17.53
N VAL A 108 -16.47 -28.75 -18.43
CA VAL A 108 -17.37 -28.90 -19.57
C VAL A 108 -16.70 -29.92 -20.46
N GLY A 109 -16.93 -31.21 -20.16
CA GLY A 109 -16.45 -32.30 -20.99
C GLY A 109 -16.95 -32.05 -22.41
N ASP A 110 -16.04 -32.15 -23.37
CA ASP A 110 -16.31 -32.13 -24.80
C ASP A 110 -17.40 -33.16 -25.11
N GLY A 111 -18.65 -32.75 -24.97
CA GLY A 111 -19.82 -33.35 -25.59
C GLY A 111 -19.76 -33.04 -27.08
N LEU A 112 -18.65 -33.43 -27.71
CA LEU A 112 -18.52 -33.48 -29.15
C LEU A 112 -19.46 -34.60 -29.57
N ARG A 113 -20.70 -34.18 -29.83
CA ARG A 113 -21.77 -34.92 -30.47
C ARG A 113 -21.14 -35.86 -31.50
N LYS A 114 -21.22 -37.17 -31.25
CA LYS A 114 -21.16 -38.16 -32.32
C LYS A 114 -22.37 -37.93 -33.22
N LEU A 115 -22.19 -37.07 -34.20
CA LEU A 115 -22.93 -37.07 -35.46
C LEU A 115 -22.16 -38.02 -36.37
N HIS A 116 -22.56 -39.30 -36.41
CA HIS A 116 -22.49 -40.24 -37.53
C HIS A 116 -22.94 -41.62 -37.05
#